data_AF-R1G4J6-F1
#
_entry.id   AF-R1G4J6-F1
#
_cell.length_a   1.000
_cell.length_b   1.000
_cell.length_c   1.000
_cell.angle_alpha   90.00
_cell.angle_beta   90.00
_cell.angle_gamma   90.00
#
_symmetry.space_group_name_H-M   'P 1'
#
loop_
_entity.id
_entity.type
_entity.pdbx_description
1 polymer ?
#
loop_
_entity_poly.entity_id
_entity_poly.type
_entity_poly.pdbx_seq_one_letter_code
_entity_poly.pdbx_strand_id
1 'polypeptide(L)'
;MGDAAHLAAEAERPPKRQKQMTVIACNSCKRRKSKCNGARPACDRCLRLNEQCHYELDSNISRQDGLKRRLREVTAKSDALEALVDQLRNASDIEAADIIRQLRSGAEVQELSDRTSVPSSSRLSSVAEEDNHPL
;
A
#
# COMPACT_ATOMS: atom_id res chain seq x y z
N MET A 1 39.58 45.23 56.42
CA MET A 1 40.40 44.74 55.30
C MET A 1 39.77 43.41 54.89
N GLY A 2 39.07 43.39 53.76
CA GLY A 2 38.12 42.34 53.39
C GLY A 2 38.77 41.22 52.58
N ASP A 3 38.55 39.98 53.01
CA ASP A 3 39.13 38.78 52.43
C ASP A 3 38.50 38.41 51.07
N ALA A 4 39.41 38.21 50.11
CA ALA A 4 39.16 37.83 48.74
C ALA A 4 38.89 36.31 48.62
N ALA A 5 37.64 35.88 48.81
CA ALA A 5 37.28 34.46 48.70
C ALA A 5 35.94 34.20 47.99
N HIS A 6 35.67 34.88 46.87
CA HIS A 6 34.43 34.61 46.11
C HIS A 6 34.61 34.69 44.59
N LEU A 7 35.72 34.15 44.04
CA LEU A 7 36.01 34.16 42.59
C LEU A 7 36.70 32.85 42.16
N ALA A 8 36.08 31.67 42.37
CA ALA A 8 36.63 30.41 41.85
C ALA A 8 35.64 29.22 41.80
N ALA A 9 34.36 29.41 41.48
CA ALA A 9 33.40 28.28 41.48
C ALA A 9 32.32 28.32 40.38
N GLU A 10 32.60 28.89 39.21
CA GLU A 10 31.66 28.92 38.08
C GLU A 10 32.24 28.46 36.74
N ALA A 11 33.22 27.56 36.76
CA ALA A 11 33.63 26.81 35.56
C ALA A 11 33.36 25.32 35.77
N GLU A 12 32.81 24.67 34.74
CA GLU A 12 32.52 23.22 34.66
C GLU A 12 31.16 22.75 35.20
N ARG A 13 30.06 23.40 34.80
CA ARG A 13 28.80 22.64 34.65
C ARG A 13 28.85 21.87 33.32
N PRO A 14 28.83 20.52 33.32
CA PRO A 14 28.84 19.75 32.09
C PRO A 14 27.65 20.14 31.21
N PRO A 15 27.81 20.20 29.87
CA PRO A 15 26.75 20.61 28.98
C PRO A 15 25.52 19.74 29.22
N LYS A 16 24.38 20.36 29.54
CA LYS A 16 23.11 19.66 29.74
C LYS A 16 22.83 18.88 28.45
N ARG A 17 22.98 17.56 28.48
CA ARG A 17 22.67 16.67 27.36
C ARG A 17 21.27 17.01 26.87
N GLN A 18 21.17 17.68 25.72
CA GLN A 18 19.88 18.02 25.13
C GLN A 18 19.18 16.71 24.82
N LYS A 19 18.14 16.39 25.60
CA LYS A 19 17.36 15.16 25.43
C LYS A 19 16.70 15.21 24.05
N GLN A 20 17.34 14.54 23.09
CA GLN A 20 16.82 14.34 21.75
C GLN A 20 15.37 13.83 21.87
N MET A 21 14.45 14.63 21.35
CA MET A 21 13.06 14.23 21.27
C MET A 21 12.90 13.36 20.05
N THR A 22 12.40 12.15 20.25
CA THR A 22 12.06 11.28 19.14
C THR A 22 10.71 11.69 18.54
N VAL A 23 10.60 11.58 17.22
CA VAL A 23 9.34 11.76 16.49
C VAL A 23 8.35 10.64 16.84
N ILE A 24 8.84 9.45 17.22
CA ILE A 24 8.02 8.27 17.51
C ILE A 24 8.27 7.79 18.94
N ALA A 25 7.30 8.03 19.82
CA ALA A 25 7.32 7.50 21.19
C ALA A 25 6.98 6.00 21.24
N CYS A 26 7.52 5.27 22.22
CA CYS A 26 7.10 3.88 22.49
C CYS A 26 5.66 3.84 23.01
N ASN A 27 5.02 2.69 22.98
CA ASN A 27 3.61 2.55 23.32
C ASN A 27 3.30 2.88 24.78
N SER A 28 4.16 2.48 25.71
CA SER A 28 4.03 2.81 27.12
C SER A 28 4.11 4.33 27.36
N CYS A 29 4.96 5.03 26.61
CA CYS A 29 5.03 6.49 26.64
C CYS A 29 3.87 7.17 25.92
N LYS A 30 3.39 6.64 24.78
CA LYS A 30 2.19 7.11 24.08
C LYS A 30 0.96 7.01 24.99
N ARG A 31 0.71 5.83 25.57
CA ARG A 31 -0.44 5.57 26.48
C ARG A 31 -0.44 6.50 27.68
N ARG A 32 0.73 6.80 28.24
CA ARG A 32 0.88 7.71 29.39
C ARG A 32 1.09 9.17 29.03
N LYS A 33 1.09 9.53 27.74
CA LYS A 33 1.36 10.88 27.23
C LYS A 33 2.65 11.50 27.81
N SER A 34 3.68 10.66 28.02
CA SER A 34 4.94 11.06 28.66
C SER A 34 6.06 11.23 27.64
N LYS A 35 7.06 12.05 27.96
CA LYS A 35 8.24 12.25 27.10
C LYS A 35 9.00 10.93 26.90
N CYS A 36 9.10 10.50 25.64
CA CYS A 36 9.93 9.39 25.20
C CYS A 36 11.24 9.95 24.62
N ASN A 37 12.37 9.33 24.93
CA ASN A 37 13.67 9.67 24.32
C ASN A 37 13.99 8.83 23.07
N GLY A 38 13.19 7.80 22.77
CA GLY A 38 13.37 7.00 21.56
C GLY A 38 14.53 6.01 21.60
N ALA A 39 15.23 5.85 22.73
CA ALA A 39 16.32 4.88 22.81
C ALA A 39 15.85 3.44 22.54
N ARG A 40 16.72 2.63 21.93
CA ARG A 40 16.49 1.23 21.61
C ARG A 40 17.54 0.37 22.33
N PRO A 41 17.20 -0.84 22.83
CA PRO A 41 15.91 -1.53 22.67
C PRO A 41 14.78 -0.99 23.57
N ALA A 42 15.09 -0.27 24.65
CA ALA A 42 14.11 0.35 25.54
C ALA A 42 14.42 1.84 25.78
N CYS A 43 13.38 2.66 25.93
CA CYS A 43 13.52 4.08 26.23
C CYS A 43 13.88 4.30 27.71
N ASP A 44 14.60 5.38 28.05
CA ASP A 44 15.16 5.59 29.41
C ASP A 44 14.09 5.61 30.50
N ARG A 45 12.89 6.08 30.16
CA ARG A 45 11.76 6.09 31.10
C ARG A 45 11.29 4.68 31.38
N CYS A 46 11.09 3.87 30.34
CA CYS A 46 10.63 2.50 30.52
C CYS A 46 11.70 1.65 31.21
N LEU A 47 12.97 1.88 30.90
CA LEU A 47 14.09 1.21 31.56
C LEU A 47 14.12 1.51 33.07
N ARG A 48 14.03 2.79 33.46
CA ARG A 48 14.02 3.19 34.89
C ARG A 48 12.79 2.71 35.65
N LEU A 49 11.64 2.62 34.99
CA LEU A 49 10.40 2.13 35.59
C LEU A 49 10.28 0.60 35.52
N ASN A 50 11.26 -0.07 34.91
CA ASN A 50 11.26 -1.51 34.67
C ASN A 50 9.97 -2.01 34.00
N GLU A 51 9.51 -1.27 32.99
CA GLU A 51 8.29 -1.56 32.25
C GLU A 51 8.56 -2.05 30.83
N GLN A 52 7.61 -2.81 30.29
CA GLN A 52 7.64 -3.25 28.90
C GLN A 52 7.71 -2.05 27.95
N CYS A 53 8.86 -1.91 27.27
CA CYS A 53 9.04 -0.92 26.23
C CYS A 53 8.91 -1.60 24.86
N HIS A 54 7.78 -1.38 24.19
CA HIS A 54 7.57 -1.86 22.84
C HIS A 54 7.13 -0.70 21.94
N TYR A 55 7.58 -0.76 20.70
CA TYR A 55 7.15 0.14 19.64
C TYR A 55 6.28 -0.70 18.72
N GLU A 56 4.97 -0.42 18.68
CA GLU A 56 4.11 -1.06 17.69
C GLU A 56 4.51 -0.56 16.30
N LEU A 57 4.66 -1.50 15.36
CA LEU A 57 4.52 -1.20 13.95
C LEU A 57 3.05 -0.81 13.77
N ASP A 58 2.82 0.45 13.42
CA ASP A 58 1.50 1.08 13.40
C ASP A 58 0.44 0.15 12.79
N SER A 59 -0.59 -0.23 13.55
CA SER A 59 -1.75 -0.99 13.03
C SER A 59 -2.45 -0.25 11.88
N ASN A 60 -2.25 1.07 11.79
CA ASN A 60 -2.60 1.88 10.64
C ASN A 60 -1.91 1.44 9.34
N ILE A 61 -0.69 0.89 9.38
CA ILE A 61 0.03 0.39 8.21
C ILE A 61 -0.77 -0.77 7.59
N SER A 62 -1.20 -1.74 8.41
CA SER A 62 -2.00 -2.87 7.92
C SER A 62 -3.36 -2.44 7.34
N ARG A 63 -4.06 -1.50 8.00
CA ARG A 63 -5.31 -0.93 7.46
C ARG A 63 -5.07 -0.17 6.16
N GLN A 64 -4.01 0.64 6.10
CA GLN A 64 -3.65 1.43 4.93
C GLN A 64 -3.25 0.52 3.76
N ASP A 65 -2.59 -0.60 4.02
CA ASP A 65 -2.22 -1.58 3.01
C ASP A 65 -3.44 -2.32 2.47
N GLY A 66 -4.41 -2.68 3.34
CA GLY A 66 -5.70 -3.20 2.90
C GLY A 66 -6.47 -2.23 2.00
N LEU A 67 -6.50 -0.94 2.36
CA LEU A 67 -7.11 0.10 1.53
C LEU A 67 -6.39 0.29 0.20
N LYS A 68 -5.05 0.31 0.19
CA LYS A 68 -4.25 0.39 -1.05
C LYS A 68 -4.51 -0.80 -1.96
N ARG A 69 -4.63 -2.02 -1.42
CA ARG A 69 -4.96 -3.21 -2.20
C ARG A 69 -6.33 -3.08 -2.85
N ARG A 70 -7.35 -2.72 -2.07
CA ARG A 70 -8.70 -2.53 -2.58
C ARG A 70 -8.76 -1.41 -3.63
N LEU A 71 -8.01 -0.32 -3.42
CA LEU A 71 -7.90 0.75 -4.39
C LEU A 71 -7.33 0.23 -5.72
N ARG A 72 -6.22 -0.53 -5.68
CA ARG A 72 -5.64 -1.14 -6.89
C ARG A 72 -6.63 -2.06 -7.61
N GLU A 73 -7.36 -2.89 -6.86
CA GLU A 73 -8.36 -3.80 -7.43
C GLU A 73 -9.51 -3.04 -8.10
N VAL A 74 -9.99 -1.96 -7.50
CA VAL A 74 -11.06 -1.13 -8.07
C VAL A 74 -10.55 -0.34 -9.28
N THR A 75 -9.36 0.25 -9.20
CA THR A 75 -8.76 1.00 -10.30
C THR A 75 -8.51 0.09 -11.50
N ALA A 76 -7.92 -1.10 -11.31
CA ALA A 76 -7.69 -2.05 -12.40
C ALA A 76 -8.99 -2.46 -13.11
N LYS A 77 -10.10 -2.61 -12.37
CA LYS A 77 -11.42 -2.88 -12.96
C LYS A 77 -11.97 -1.69 -13.74
N SER A 78 -11.77 -0.48 -13.22
CA SER A 78 -12.14 0.75 -13.93
C SER A 78 -11.38 0.86 -15.25
N ASP A 79 -10.06 0.68 -15.20
CA ASP A 79 -9.18 0.78 -16.37
C ASP A 79 -9.57 -0.26 -17.44
N ALA A 80 -9.89 -1.49 -17.05
CA ALA A 80 -10.34 -2.54 -17.97
C ALA A 80 -11.70 -2.20 -18.61
N LEU A 81 -12.64 -1.61 -17.86
CA LEU A 81 -13.92 -1.16 -18.40
C LEU A 81 -13.76 0.00 -19.37
N GLU A 82 -12.90 0.97 -19.04
CA GLU A 82 -12.59 2.10 -19.91
C GLU A 82 -11.95 1.64 -21.22
N ALA A 83 -10.95 0.76 -21.14
CA ALA A 83 -10.31 0.16 -22.31
C ALA A 83 -11.31 -0.59 -23.21
N LEU A 84 -12.24 -1.35 -22.62
CA LEU A 84 -13.27 -2.06 -23.36
C LEU A 84 -14.24 -1.12 -24.07
N VAL A 85 -14.64 -0.02 -23.42
CA VAL A 85 -15.49 1.01 -24.04
C VAL A 85 -14.77 1.69 -25.20
N ASP A 86 -13.51 2.04 -25.02
CA ASP A 86 -12.72 2.67 -26.09
C ASP A 86 -12.48 1.71 -27.25
N GLN A 87 -12.35 0.42 -26.99
CA GLN A 87 -12.31 -0.58 -28.04
C GLN A 87 -13.62 -0.64 -28.81
N LEU A 88 -14.77 -0.71 -28.13
CA LEU A 88 -16.08 -0.73 -28.79
C LEU A 88 -16.33 0.52 -29.64
N ARG A 89 -15.77 1.68 -29.24
CA ARG A 89 -15.87 2.93 -30.01
C ARG A 89 -15.04 2.94 -31.29
N ASN A 90 -13.92 2.24 -31.30
CA ASN A 90 -12.95 2.27 -32.41
C ASN A 90 -12.94 0.99 -33.26
N ALA A 91 -13.61 -0.07 -32.80
CA ALA A 91 -13.75 -1.34 -33.51
C ALA A 91 -14.66 -1.22 -34.73
N SER A 92 -14.46 -2.08 -35.72
CA SER A 92 -15.43 -2.27 -36.81
C SER A 92 -16.74 -2.90 -36.29
N ASP A 93 -17.84 -2.77 -37.04
CA ASP A 93 -19.14 -3.31 -36.64
C ASP A 93 -19.11 -4.82 -36.34
N ILE A 94 -18.30 -5.58 -37.08
CA ILE A 94 -18.14 -7.03 -36.91
C ILE A 94 -17.40 -7.31 -35.60
N GLU A 95 -16.29 -6.62 -35.34
CA GLU A 95 -15.51 -6.76 -34.11
C GLU A 95 -16.32 -6.34 -32.89
N ALA A 96 -17.04 -5.22 -32.97
CA ALA A 96 -17.91 -4.75 -31.89
C ALA A 96 -19.04 -5.77 -31.58
N ALA A 97 -19.65 -6.35 -32.61
CA ALA A 97 -20.67 -7.38 -32.44
C ALA A 97 -20.13 -8.64 -31.74
N ASP A 98 -18.90 -9.04 -32.06
CA ASP A 98 -18.26 -10.18 -31.41
C ASP A 98 -17.87 -9.90 -29.96
N ILE A 99 -17.36 -8.71 -29.65
CA ILE A 99 -17.11 -8.27 -28.26
C ILE A 99 -18.42 -8.28 -27.46
N ILE A 100 -19.50 -7.73 -28.01
CA ILE A 100 -20.83 -7.74 -27.36
C ILE A 100 -21.34 -9.17 -27.14
N ARG A 101 -21.12 -10.07 -28.10
CA ARG A 101 -21.51 -11.48 -27.97
C ARG A 101 -20.79 -12.16 -26.80
N GLN A 102 -19.48 -11.91 -26.66
CA GLN A 102 -18.69 -12.45 -25.56
C GLN A 102 -19.09 -11.87 -24.20
N LEU A 103 -19.43 -10.58 -24.14
CA LEU A 103 -19.98 -9.97 -22.92
C LEU A 103 -21.31 -10.62 -22.52
N ARG A 104 -22.19 -10.87 -23.48
CA ARG A 104 -23.48 -11.54 -23.24
C ARG A 104 -23.32 -13.00 -22.81
N SER A 105 -22.24 -13.69 -23.20
CA SER A 105 -21.95 -15.05 -22.73
C SER A 105 -21.35 -15.11 -21.32
N GLY A 106 -21.16 -13.97 -20.66
CA GLY A 106 -20.68 -13.90 -19.27
C GLY A 106 -19.16 -13.90 -19.12
N ALA A 107 -18.41 -13.55 -20.16
CA ALA A 107 -16.96 -13.41 -20.06
C ALA A 107 -16.57 -12.26 -19.12
N GLU A 108 -15.52 -12.45 -18.33
CA GLU A 108 -15.02 -11.43 -17.41
C GLU A 108 -14.36 -10.29 -18.20
N VAL A 109 -14.71 -9.05 -17.83
CA VAL A 109 -14.25 -7.81 -18.50
C VAL A 109 -12.73 -7.74 -18.58
N GLN A 110 -12.03 -8.22 -17.55
CA GLN A 110 -10.57 -8.16 -17.48
C GLN A 110 -9.92 -9.10 -18.50
N GLU A 111 -10.47 -10.31 -18.67
CA GLU A 111 -10.00 -11.26 -19.67
C GLU A 111 -10.31 -10.80 -21.11
N LEU A 112 -11.43 -10.11 -21.30
CA LEU A 112 -11.82 -9.54 -22.60
C LEU A 112 -10.88 -8.43 -23.03
N SER A 113 -10.60 -7.48 -22.14
CA SER A 113 -9.68 -6.36 -22.40
C SER A 113 -8.27 -6.86 -22.77
N ASP A 114 -7.79 -7.93 -22.15
CA ASP A 114 -6.46 -8.48 -22.42
C ASP A 114 -6.42 -9.24 -23.75
N ARG A 115 -7.45 -10.03 -24.07
CA ARG A 115 -7.47 -10.91 -25.26
C ARG A 115 -7.62 -10.16 -26.59
N THR A 116 -8.30 -9.03 -26.57
CA THR A 116 -8.57 -8.23 -27.76
C THR A 116 -7.50 -7.16 -28.01
N SER A 117 -6.56 -6.97 -27.07
CA SER A 117 -5.37 -6.12 -27.23
C SER A 117 -4.30 -6.73 -28.15
N VAL A 118 -4.40 -8.03 -28.43
CA VAL A 118 -3.54 -8.74 -29.38
C VAL A 118 -4.30 -8.83 -30.72
N PRO A 119 -3.74 -8.37 -31.85
CA PRO A 119 -4.39 -8.55 -33.15
C PRO A 119 -4.43 -10.05 -33.47
N SER A 120 -5.55 -10.70 -33.16
CA SER A 120 -5.76 -12.12 -33.43
C SER A 120 -6.26 -12.31 -34.86
N SER A 121 -5.33 -12.37 -35.80
CA SER A 121 -5.55 -12.90 -37.15
C SER A 121 -5.65 -14.45 -37.15
N SER A 122 -6.07 -15.08 -36.05
CA SER A 122 -5.98 -16.54 -35.93
C SER A 122 -6.91 -17.14 -34.89
N ARG A 123 -8.22 -17.18 -35.18
CA ARG A 123 -9.13 -18.22 -34.65
C ARG A 123 -10.22 -18.60 -35.66
N LEU A 124 -9.80 -19.17 -36.78
CA LEU A 124 -10.58 -20.21 -37.45
C LEU A 124 -10.06 -21.55 -36.92
N SER A 125 -10.80 -22.17 -36.03
CA SER A 125 -10.73 -23.62 -35.84
C SER A 125 -12.16 -24.10 -35.69
N SER A 126 -12.65 -24.59 -36.83
CA SER A 126 -13.92 -25.20 -37.10
C SER A 126 -14.30 -26.26 -36.06
N VAL A 127 -15.51 -26.14 -35.51
CA VAL A 127 -16.28 -27.29 -35.03
C VAL A 127 -17.72 -27.18 -35.53
N ALA A 128 -17.89 -27.54 -36.80
CA ALA A 128 -19.07 -28.12 -37.44
C ALA A 128 -18.49 -28.88 -38.64
N GLU A 129 -18.79 -30.13 -38.92
CA GLU A 129 -20.13 -30.67 -39.19
C GLU A 129 -20.26 -32.15 -38.79
N GLU A 130 -21.45 -32.48 -38.29
CA GLU A 130 -22.09 -33.80 -38.27
C GLU A 130 -22.44 -34.26 -39.71
N ASP A 131 -22.42 -35.59 -39.90
CA ASP A 131 -23.16 -36.40 -40.88
C ASP A 131 -23.14 -36.07 -42.40
N ASN A 132 -22.37 -36.88 -43.17
CA ASN A 132 -22.89 -37.47 -44.41
C ASN A 132 -22.14 -38.77 -44.81
N HIS A 133 -22.88 -39.89 -44.88
CA HIS A 133 -22.58 -41.14 -45.61
C HIS A 133 -22.54 -40.88 -47.15
N PRO A 134 -22.30 -41.83 -48.10
CA PRO A 134 -22.02 -43.27 -48.02
C PRO A 134 -20.87 -43.78 -48.93
N LEU A 135 -20.44 -45.04 -48.73
CA LEU A 135 -20.55 -46.18 -49.69
C LEU A 135 -20.15 -47.49 -49.01
#